data_AF-A0A6A7L2S1-F1
#
_entry.id   AF-A0A6A7L2S1-F1
#
_cell.length_a   1.000
_cell.length_b   1.000
_cell.length_c   1.000
_cell.angle_alpha   90.00
_cell.angle_beta   90.00
_cell.angle_gamma   90.00
#
_symmetry.space_group_name_H-M   'P 1'
#
loop_
_entity.id
_entity.type
_entity.pdbx_description
1 polymer ?
#
loop_
_entity_poly.entity_id
_entity_poly.type
_entity_poly.pdbx_seq_one_letter_code
_entity_poly.pdbx_strand_id
1 'polypeptide(L)'
;MTGFSANGGLTAWGNGFAKPNTSVINYSAGHSPSVSNGLNLQGCGTFGVGGCLDIGDPDIVVEAFGSSTHVIIDVIGYFARP
;
A
#
# COMPACT_ATOMS: atom_id res chain seq x y z
N MET A 1 -8.51 -5.32 17.83
CA MET A 1 -8.85 -4.03 17.21
C MET A 1 -9.94 -4.31 16.18
N THR A 2 -11.18 -3.92 16.42
CA THR A 2 -12.26 -4.02 15.42
C THR A 2 -12.08 -2.85 14.47
N GLY A 3 -11.68 -3.12 13.22
CA GLY A 3 -11.33 -2.08 12.26
C GLY A 3 -12.49 -1.12 11.95
N PHE A 4 -12.16 0.15 11.70
CA PHE A 4 -13.11 1.15 11.23
C PHE A 4 -13.76 0.67 9.92
N SER A 5 -15.09 0.56 9.90
CA SER A 5 -15.85 0.26 8.68
C SER A 5 -16.12 1.56 7.92
N ALA A 6 -15.76 1.61 6.64
CA ALA A 6 -15.84 2.81 5.82
C ALA A 6 -16.26 2.49 4.38
N ASN A 7 -16.63 3.53 3.63
CA ASN A 7 -17.08 3.43 2.24
C ASN A 7 -15.94 3.16 1.24
N GLY A 8 -14.69 3.41 1.63
CA GLY A 8 -13.52 3.14 0.82
C GLY A 8 -12.39 2.54 1.64
N GLY A 9 -11.43 1.94 0.94
CA GLY A 9 -10.24 1.35 1.53
C GLY A 9 -9.06 1.46 0.58
N LEU A 10 -7.86 1.46 1.16
CA LEU A 10 -6.61 1.47 0.42
C LEU A 10 -5.83 0.22 0.77
N THR A 11 -5.37 -0.50 -0.25
CA THR A 11 -4.48 -1.66 -0.13
C THR A 11 -3.14 -1.29 -0.74
N ALA A 12 -2.05 -1.70 -0.09
CA ALA A 12 -0.70 -1.51 -0.59
C ALA A 12 0.08 -2.83 -0.49
N TRP A 13 0.92 -3.10 -1.49
CA TRP A 13 1.72 -4.32 -1.56
C TRP A 13 2.99 -4.10 -2.38
N GLY A 14 3.97 -4.99 -2.22
CA GLY A 14 5.15 -5.00 -3.07
C GLY A 14 4.77 -5.35 -4.51
N ASN A 15 5.35 -4.65 -5.49
CA ASN A 15 5.11 -4.98 -6.89
C ASN A 15 5.55 -6.43 -7.20
N GLY A 16 4.87 -7.05 -8.17
CA GLY A 16 5.06 -8.46 -8.52
C GLY A 16 4.44 -9.47 -7.55
N PHE A 17 4.08 -9.06 -6.34
CA PHE A 17 3.36 -9.90 -5.39
C PHE A 17 1.83 -9.83 -5.60
N ALA A 18 1.13 -10.86 -5.14
CA ALA A 18 -0.32 -10.89 -5.16
C ALA A 18 -0.90 -9.79 -4.25
N LYS A 19 -1.90 -9.06 -4.76
CA LYS A 19 -2.65 -8.07 -3.99
C LYS A 19 -3.27 -8.74 -2.75
N PRO A 20 -3.03 -8.21 -1.54
CA PRO A 20 -3.69 -8.68 -0.32
C PRO A 20 -5.22 -8.52 -0.40
N ASN A 21 -5.95 -9.40 0.28
CA ASN A 21 -7.41 -9.30 0.43
C ASN A 21 -7.85 -8.39 1.59
N THR A 22 -6.91 -7.63 2.16
CA THR A 22 -7.14 -6.71 3.27
C THR A 22 -6.75 -5.29 2.89
N SER A 23 -7.44 -4.31 3.46
CA SER A 23 -7.01 -2.90 3.41
C SER A 23 -5.96 -2.59 4.47
N VAL A 24 -5.09 -1.64 4.15
CA VAL A 24 -4.16 -1.00 5.08
C VAL A 24 -4.89 0.07 5.88
N ILE A 25 -5.75 0.84 5.23
CA ILE A 25 -6.55 1.89 5.85
C ILE A 25 -7.93 1.93 5.21
N ASN A 26 -8.96 2.15 6.02
CA ASN A 26 -10.33 2.41 5.58
C ASN A 26 -10.62 3.90 5.73
N TYR A 27 -11.30 4.48 4.74
CA TYR A 27 -11.61 5.91 4.70
C TYR A 27 -13.02 6.17 4.18
N SER A 28 -13.60 7.31 4.57
CA SER A 28 -14.87 7.80 4.04
C SER A 28 -14.81 9.31 3.90
N ALA A 29 -15.45 9.85 2.87
CA ALA A 29 -15.60 11.28 2.70
C ALA A 29 -16.30 11.88 3.94
N GLY A 30 -15.75 12.96 4.48
CA GLY A 30 -16.26 13.62 5.68
C GLY A 30 -15.80 13.03 7.02
N HIS A 31 -15.02 11.94 7.01
CA HIS A 31 -14.35 11.48 8.23
C HIS A 31 -13.14 12.35 8.55
N SER A 32 -13.19 13.03 9.70
CA SER A 32 -12.11 13.86 10.23
C SER A 32 -11.83 13.52 11.69
N PRO A 33 -10.56 13.28 12.08
CA PRO A 33 -9.38 13.24 11.22
C PRO A 33 -9.27 11.90 10.47
N SER A 34 -8.73 11.92 9.25
CA SER A 34 -8.16 10.72 8.64
C SER A 34 -7.02 10.23 9.53
N VAL A 35 -7.14 9.02 10.07
CA VAL A 35 -6.11 8.41 10.91
C VAL A 35 -5.13 7.67 10.01
N SER A 36 -3.88 8.11 9.93
CA SER A 36 -2.84 7.42 9.17
C SER A 36 -2.59 6.02 9.73
N ASN A 37 -2.16 5.10 8.87
CA ASN A 37 -1.68 3.79 9.30
C ASN A 37 -0.23 3.56 8.86
N GLY A 38 0.51 2.79 9.64
CA GLY A 38 1.87 2.37 9.34
C GLY A 38 1.90 0.97 8.74
N LEU A 39 2.76 0.76 7.76
CA LEU A 39 2.92 -0.53 7.10
C LEU A 39 4.39 -0.77 6.76
N ASN A 40 4.87 -1.97 7.04
CA ASN A 40 6.13 -2.46 6.51
C ASN A 40 5.83 -3.38 5.32
N LEU A 41 6.39 -3.05 4.16
CA LEU A 41 6.27 -3.86 2.96
C LEU A 41 7.64 -4.32 2.49
N GLN A 42 7.70 -5.56 2.01
CA GLN A 42 8.78 -5.99 1.14
C GLN A 42 8.48 -5.47 -0.27
N GLY A 43 9.30 -4.55 -0.75
CA GLY A 43 9.24 -4.08 -2.14
C GLY A 43 9.81 -5.08 -3.14
N CYS A 44 9.98 -4.63 -4.37
CA CYS A 44 10.39 -5.42 -5.52
C CYS A 44 11.92 -5.64 -5.51
N GLY A 45 12.45 -6.31 -4.47
CA GLY A 45 13.88 -6.31 -4.15
C GLY A 45 14.71 -7.45 -4.73
N THR A 46 14.17 -8.31 -5.60
CA THR A 46 14.94 -9.40 -6.22
C THR A 46 14.59 -9.54 -7.68
N PHE A 47 15.55 -9.17 -8.55
CA PHE A 47 15.47 -9.42 -9.98
C PHE A 47 15.24 -10.90 -10.25
N GLY A 48 14.25 -11.21 -11.09
CA GLY A 48 13.98 -12.59 -11.53
C GLY A 48 13.08 -13.40 -10.61
N VAL A 49 12.42 -12.78 -9.61
CA VAL A 49 11.33 -13.40 -8.85
C VAL A 49 10.04 -12.66 -9.15
N GLY A 50 8.97 -13.44 -9.42
CA GLY A 50 7.61 -13.02 -9.82
C GLY A 50 7.34 -11.52 -9.92
N GLY A 51 7.29 -10.99 -11.15
CA GLY A 51 6.80 -9.65 -11.47
C GLY A 51 7.75 -8.47 -11.19
N CYS A 52 8.95 -8.74 -10.65
CA CYS A 52 10.05 -7.80 -10.52
C CYS A 52 11.05 -8.03 -11.66
N LEU A 53 10.74 -7.51 -12.84
CA LEU A 53 11.38 -7.94 -14.08
C LEU A 53 12.47 -6.97 -14.53
N ASP A 54 12.35 -5.68 -14.24
CA ASP A 54 13.27 -4.67 -14.77
C ASP A 54 13.70 -3.60 -13.75
N ILE A 55 14.91 -3.06 -13.95
CA ILE A 55 15.37 -1.86 -13.23
C ILE A 55 14.44 -0.71 -13.62
N GLY A 56 13.63 -0.24 -12.68
CA GLY A 56 12.65 0.84 -12.90
C GLY A 56 11.20 0.40 -12.73
N ASP A 57 10.92 -0.89 -12.51
CA ASP A 57 9.62 -1.33 -12.02
C ASP A 57 9.29 -0.64 -10.69
N PRO A 58 8.02 -0.23 -10.44
CA PRO A 58 7.64 0.36 -9.17
C PRO A 58 7.89 -0.63 -8.04
N ASP A 59 8.37 -0.18 -6.88
CA ASP A 59 8.59 -1.07 -5.73
C ASP A 59 7.30 -1.42 -4.99
N ILE A 60 6.38 -0.46 -4.92
CA ILE A 60 5.14 -0.51 -4.15
C ILE A 60 3.98 -0.20 -5.09
N VAL A 61 2.94 -1.02 -5.02
CA VAL A 61 1.66 -0.77 -5.67
C VAL A 61 0.65 -0.35 -4.62
N VAL A 62 -0.13 0.68 -4.93
CA VAL A 62 -1.18 1.21 -4.05
C VAL A 62 -2.47 1.34 -4.83
N GLU A 63 -3.55 0.80 -4.27
CA GLU A 63 -4.87 0.84 -4.90
C GLU A 63 -5.94 1.26 -3.91
N ALA A 64 -6.73 2.25 -4.33
CA ALA A 64 -7.96 2.69 -3.68
C ALA A 64 -9.16 1.92 -4.24
N PHE A 65 -10.07 1.50 -3.37
CA PHE A 65 -11.33 0.85 -3.77
C PHE A 65 -12.53 1.40 -2.98
N GLY A 66 -13.74 1.20 -3.50
CA GLY A 66 -15.01 1.63 -2.89
C GLY A 66 -15.32 3.13 -3.03
N SER A 67 -14.31 4.01 -2.96
CA SER A 67 -14.46 5.45 -3.14
C SER A 67 -13.15 6.12 -3.58
N SER A 68 -13.25 7.18 -4.41
CA SER A 68 -12.09 7.99 -4.82
C SER A 68 -11.52 8.78 -3.64
N THR A 69 -10.20 8.97 -3.63
CA THR A 69 -9.51 9.73 -2.59
C THR A 69 -8.21 10.34 -3.10
N HIS A 70 -7.66 11.29 -2.35
CA HIS A 70 -6.26 11.71 -2.49
C HIS A 70 -5.40 10.92 -1.50
N VAL A 71 -4.17 10.60 -1.88
CA VAL A 71 -3.25 9.79 -1.06
C VAL A 71 -1.95 10.55 -0.85
N ILE A 72 -1.48 10.59 0.40
CA ILE A 72 -0.13 11.01 0.77
C ILE A 72 0.56 9.80 1.39
N ILE A 73 1.76 9.48 0.90
CA ILE A 73 2.60 8.41 1.40
C ILE A 73 3.86 9.05 1.94
N ASP A 74 4.16 8.80 3.21
CA ASP A 74 5.41 9.19 3.85
C ASP A 74 6.27 7.96 4.11
N VAL A 75 7.49 7.96 3.59
CA VAL A 75 8.43 6.84 3.69
C VAL A 75 9.50 7.20 4.70
N ILE A 76 9.40 6.60 5.90
CA ILE A 76 10.29 6.89 7.03
C ILE A 76 11.65 6.18 6.86
N GLY A 77 11.75 5.14 6.03
CA GLY A 77 13.00 4.46 5.71
C GLY A 77 12.81 3.25 4.79
N TYR A 78 13.92 2.69 4.30
CA TYR A 78 13.94 1.45 3.53
C TYR A 78 15.20 0.63 3.85
N PHE A 79 15.11 -0.68 3.67
CA PHE A 79 16.28 -1.58 3.71
C PHE A 79 16.53 -2.11 2.31
N ALA A 80 17.72 -1.85 1.77
CA ALA A 80 18.19 -2.46 0.53
C ALA A 80 19.32 -3.43 0.86
N ARG A 81 19.36 -4.60 0.20
CA ARG A 81 20.56 -5.43 0.24
C ARG A 81 21.68 -4.67 -0.50
N PRO A 82 22.92 -4.67 0.03
CA PRO A 82 24.06 -4.09 -0.66
C PRO A 82 24.37 -4.80 -1.97
#